data_AF-A0A4S4D764-F1
#
_entry.id   AF-A0A4S4D764-F1
#
_cell.length_a   1.000
_cell.length_b   1.000
_cell.length_c   1.000
_cell.angle_alpha   90.00
_cell.angle_beta   90.00
_cell.angle_gamma   90.00
#
_symmetry.space_group_name_H-M   'P 1'
#
loop_
_entity.id
_entity.type
_entity.pdbx_description
1 polymer ?
#
loop_
_entity_poly.entity_id
_entity_poly.type
_entity_poly.pdbx_seq_one_letter_code
_entity_poly.pdbx_strand_id
1 'polypeptide(L)'
;MGHLSALKRFSTTTTAATLPTTTTTLKHRSSRTRKGFFTNLRVTILCAFITVLVLHGTIGLNHLFPSITTTTTTTHLIEEANRIVAEIRSQNDPYDEHLEPTINPNKTYTLGPKINNWDISRKSWFTQNPNFPNYVNGKARILLVTGSPPSPCDNPIGDHYLLKSIKNKIDYCRIHGIEIVYNLAHLDTELSGYWSKLPLIRRLMLSHLEVEWIWWMDSDALFTDMFFEIPIPKYADYNLVIHGYPDLLFNHKSWIALNTGSFLLRNCQWSLDLLDAWAPMGPKGPVRDEAGKILTHNLKGRPEFEADDQSALIYLFISKKDEWMDKVFLENSYYLHGYWAGLVDKYEEMIAKHHPGLGDERWPFVTHFVGCKPCGSYGDYPVERCLRSMERAFNFADNQVLKLYGFSHRGLLSPKLKRIRNETTTPLNFVDRFDI
;
A
#
# COMPACT_ATOMS: atom_id res chain seq x y z
N MET A 1 36.73 10.21 -30.11
CA MET A 1 36.86 9.99 -31.57
C MET A 1 35.53 9.49 -32.09
N GLY A 2 35.00 10.08 -33.17
CA GLY A 2 33.83 9.57 -33.89
C GLY A 2 32.55 10.39 -33.78
N HIS A 3 32.60 11.62 -34.28
CA HIS A 3 31.44 12.45 -34.65
C HIS A 3 30.67 11.87 -35.85
N LEU A 4 29.37 12.21 -35.96
CA LEU A 4 28.62 12.64 -37.16
C LEU A 4 27.11 12.54 -36.82
N SER A 5 26.15 13.37 -37.24
CA SER A 5 26.02 14.77 -37.69
C SER A 5 24.56 14.89 -38.16
N ALA A 6 23.92 16.03 -37.91
CA ALA A 6 22.51 16.30 -38.23
C ALA A 6 22.26 16.76 -39.69
N LEU A 7 20.97 17.06 -39.97
CA LEU A 7 20.35 17.84 -41.08
C LEU A 7 19.75 16.98 -42.21
N LYS A 8 18.59 17.29 -42.82
CA LYS A 8 17.93 18.58 -43.04
C LYS A 8 16.45 18.40 -43.49
N ARG A 9 15.60 19.37 -43.15
CA ARG A 9 14.28 19.66 -43.75
C ARG A 9 14.40 20.09 -45.22
N PHE A 10 13.37 19.83 -46.02
CA PHE A 10 12.96 20.69 -47.14
C PHE A 10 11.43 20.79 -47.23
N SER A 11 10.97 21.98 -47.60
CA SER A 11 9.59 22.41 -47.77
C SER A 11 9.43 23.03 -49.16
N THR A 12 8.17 23.12 -49.60
CA THR A 12 7.58 23.91 -50.70
C THR A 12 7.74 23.40 -52.13
N THR A 13 6.63 23.13 -52.81
CA THR A 13 6.04 24.09 -53.76
C THR A 13 4.62 23.73 -54.22
N THR A 14 3.85 24.79 -54.36
CA THR A 14 2.50 25.03 -54.90
C THR A 14 2.22 24.50 -56.30
N THR A 15 0.94 24.23 -56.61
CA THR A 15 0.26 24.65 -57.85
C THR A 15 -1.26 24.50 -57.71
N ALA A 16 -2.00 25.52 -58.15
CA ALA A 16 -3.46 25.58 -58.25
C ALA A 16 -3.84 25.89 -59.70
N ALA A 17 -4.93 25.30 -60.22
CA ALA A 17 -5.62 25.67 -61.47
C ALA A 17 -6.93 24.85 -61.55
N THR A 18 -8.10 25.45 -61.25
CA THR A 18 -9.14 25.99 -62.17
C THR A 18 -10.16 24.97 -62.73
N LEU A 19 -11.44 25.32 -62.49
CA LEU A 19 -12.69 24.77 -63.06
C LEU A 19 -12.79 24.95 -64.59
N PRO A 20 -13.79 24.28 -65.21
CA PRO A 20 -14.83 25.06 -65.87
C PRO A 20 -16.28 24.55 -65.68
N THR A 21 -17.20 25.50 -65.81
CA THR A 21 -18.66 25.46 -65.69
C THR A 21 -19.33 25.24 -67.07
N THR A 22 -20.54 24.66 -67.11
CA THR A 22 -21.55 24.74 -68.20
C THR A 22 -22.80 23.95 -67.75
N THR A 23 -24.08 24.23 -68.02
CA THR A 23 -24.86 25.39 -68.51
C THR A 23 -26.32 25.10 -68.13
N THR A 24 -27.12 26.15 -68.03
CA THR A 24 -28.55 26.23 -67.71
C THR A 24 -29.52 25.63 -68.74
N THR A 25 -30.67 25.11 -68.30
CA THR A 25 -31.96 25.21 -69.03
C THR A 25 -33.15 25.37 -68.08
N LEU A 26 -33.92 26.45 -68.29
CA LEU A 26 -35.23 26.74 -67.69
C LEU A 26 -36.35 26.19 -68.58
N LYS A 27 -37.45 25.69 -67.98
CA LYS A 27 -38.81 25.75 -68.56
C LYS A 27 -39.90 25.74 -67.48
N HIS A 28 -40.82 26.69 -67.60
CA HIS A 28 -42.02 26.97 -66.81
C HIS A 28 -43.09 25.85 -66.87
N ARG A 29 -43.85 25.63 -65.77
CA ARG A 29 -45.27 26.07 -65.60
C ARG A 29 -45.91 25.55 -64.28
N SER A 30 -46.38 26.50 -63.47
CA SER A 30 -47.65 26.54 -62.72
C SER A 30 -48.35 25.22 -62.29
N SER A 31 -48.49 25.01 -60.98
CA SER A 31 -49.82 24.88 -60.35
C SER A 31 -49.76 25.14 -58.83
N ARG A 32 -50.89 25.62 -58.32
CA ARG A 32 -51.10 26.28 -57.03
C ARG A 32 -51.57 25.24 -56.01
N THR A 33 -50.90 25.11 -54.86
CA THR A 33 -51.55 24.49 -53.68
C THR A 33 -51.05 25.09 -52.37
N ARG A 34 -51.97 25.79 -51.69
CA ARG A 34 -51.86 26.26 -50.30
C ARG A 34 -51.55 25.07 -49.39
N LYS A 35 -50.29 24.87 -49.01
CA LYS A 35 -49.89 23.89 -47.97
C LYS A 35 -48.63 24.30 -47.19
N GLY A 36 -48.32 25.60 -47.12
CA GLY A 36 -47.13 26.14 -46.44
C GLY A 36 -47.38 27.02 -45.22
N PHE A 37 -48.64 27.31 -44.87
CA PHE A 37 -48.94 28.23 -43.76
C PHE A 37 -49.18 27.51 -42.42
N PHE A 38 -49.60 26.24 -42.44
CA PHE A 38 -49.91 25.48 -41.22
C PHE A 38 -48.72 24.77 -40.58
N THR A 39 -47.65 24.50 -41.34
CA THR A 39 -46.40 23.92 -40.82
C THR A 39 -45.56 24.97 -40.09
N ASN A 40 -45.46 26.18 -40.64
CA ASN A 40 -44.76 27.27 -39.97
C ASN A 40 -45.47 27.74 -38.70
N LEU A 41 -46.81 27.78 -38.67
CA LEU A 41 -47.54 28.13 -37.43
C LEU A 41 -47.33 27.10 -36.32
N ARG A 42 -47.30 25.80 -36.63
CA ARG A 42 -47.01 24.74 -35.65
C ARG A 42 -45.57 24.81 -35.13
N VAL A 43 -44.60 25.08 -35.99
CA VAL A 43 -43.20 25.25 -35.59
C VAL A 43 -43.02 26.54 -34.77
N THR A 44 -43.68 27.64 -35.11
CA THR A 44 -43.63 28.89 -34.34
C THR A 44 -44.30 28.74 -32.98
N ILE A 45 -45.43 28.02 -32.87
CA ILE A 45 -46.06 27.72 -31.58
C ILE A 45 -45.19 26.79 -30.74
N LEU A 46 -44.55 25.78 -31.35
CA LEU A 46 -43.64 24.88 -30.65
C LEU A 46 -42.39 25.63 -30.15
N CYS A 47 -41.81 26.49 -30.98
CA CYS A 47 -40.68 27.34 -30.59
C CYS A 47 -41.08 28.35 -29.51
N ALA A 48 -42.25 28.97 -29.60
CA ALA A 48 -42.77 29.85 -28.55
C ALA A 48 -43.02 29.07 -27.24
N PHE A 49 -43.56 27.85 -27.31
CA PHE A 49 -43.79 27.00 -26.14
C PHE A 49 -42.48 26.50 -25.52
N ILE A 50 -41.48 26.16 -26.33
CA ILE A 50 -40.12 25.82 -25.86
C ILE A 50 -39.44 27.05 -25.26
N THR A 51 -39.64 28.23 -25.84
CA THR A 51 -39.06 29.48 -25.32
C THR A 51 -39.73 29.89 -24.01
N VAL A 52 -41.04 29.69 -23.88
CA VAL A 52 -41.78 29.85 -22.61
C VAL A 52 -41.37 28.77 -21.60
N LEU A 53 -41.16 27.51 -21.98
CA LEU A 53 -40.65 26.46 -21.09
C LEU A 53 -39.21 26.71 -20.65
N VAL A 54 -38.37 27.28 -21.51
CA VAL A 54 -36.99 27.66 -21.19
C VAL A 54 -36.99 28.91 -20.30
N LEU A 55 -37.87 29.89 -20.54
CA LEU A 55 -38.04 31.08 -19.69
C LEU A 55 -38.74 30.79 -18.36
N HIS A 56 -39.71 29.88 -18.30
CA HIS A 56 -40.30 29.38 -17.05
C HIS A 56 -39.39 28.38 -16.35
N GLY A 57 -38.54 27.66 -17.08
CA GLY A 57 -37.49 26.81 -16.52
C GLY A 57 -36.35 27.63 -15.89
N THR A 58 -36.07 28.83 -16.41
CA THR A 58 -35.09 29.76 -15.83
C THR A 58 -35.66 30.70 -14.77
N ILE A 59 -36.99 30.82 -14.65
CA ILE A 59 -37.65 31.66 -13.63
C ILE A 59 -38.39 30.82 -12.55
N GLY A 60 -38.50 29.50 -12.71
CA GLY A 60 -39.40 28.65 -11.92
C GLY A 60 -38.77 27.48 -11.15
N LEU A 61 -37.47 27.51 -10.83
CA LEU A 61 -36.86 26.50 -9.94
C LEU A 61 -36.17 27.08 -8.69
N ASN A 62 -36.07 28.41 -8.59
CA ASN A 62 -35.52 29.09 -7.39
C ASN A 62 -36.57 29.37 -6.31
N HIS A 63 -37.84 28.98 -6.49
CA HIS A 63 -38.91 29.29 -5.54
C HIS A 63 -39.70 28.08 -5.00
N LEU A 64 -39.36 26.85 -5.43
CA LEU A 64 -40.02 25.61 -4.98
C LEU A 64 -39.08 24.64 -4.25
N PHE A 65 -37.80 24.99 -4.14
CA PHE A 65 -36.91 24.48 -3.11
C PHE A 65 -36.48 25.70 -2.32
N PRO A 66 -36.82 25.84 -1.03
CA PRO A 66 -36.08 26.75 -0.18
C PRO A 66 -34.62 26.36 -0.36
N SER A 67 -33.72 27.32 -0.57
CA SER A 67 -32.29 27.12 -0.40
C SER A 67 -32.08 26.42 0.94
N ILE A 68 -31.98 25.09 0.91
CA ILE A 68 -31.44 24.32 2.00
C ILE A 68 -30.02 24.86 2.10
N THR A 69 -29.78 25.68 3.13
CA THR A 69 -28.59 25.65 3.99
C THR A 69 -27.47 24.75 3.45
N THR A 70 -26.83 25.12 2.35
CA THR A 70 -25.76 24.31 1.73
C THR A 70 -24.43 24.99 1.95
N THR A 71 -24.38 26.33 1.92
CA THR A 71 -23.18 27.08 2.29
C THR A 71 -22.89 26.98 3.79
N THR A 72 -23.87 27.27 4.67
CA THR A 72 -23.67 27.20 6.13
C THR A 72 -23.39 25.79 6.63
N THR A 73 -24.08 24.77 6.11
CA THR A 73 -23.88 23.38 6.54
C THR A 73 -22.56 22.82 6.01
N THR A 74 -22.13 23.20 4.80
CA THR A 74 -20.81 22.80 4.28
C THR A 74 -19.68 23.49 5.03
N THR A 75 -19.82 24.78 5.35
CA THR A 75 -18.83 25.50 6.18
C THR A 75 -18.78 24.92 7.59
N HIS A 76 -19.92 24.63 8.22
CA HIS A 76 -19.98 23.97 9.52
C HIS A 76 -19.33 22.58 9.50
N LEU A 77 -19.57 21.78 8.45
CA LEU A 77 -18.93 20.47 8.31
C LEU A 77 -17.42 20.57 8.09
N ILE A 78 -16.95 21.59 7.36
CA ILE A 78 -15.52 21.86 7.18
C ILE A 78 -14.89 22.34 8.49
N GLU A 79 -15.55 23.25 9.21
CA GLU A 79 -15.11 23.73 10.52
C GLU A 79 -15.08 22.59 11.55
N GLU A 80 -16.09 21.73 11.56
CA GLU A 80 -16.17 20.57 12.43
C GLU A 80 -15.11 19.52 12.08
N ALA A 81 -14.88 19.24 10.78
CA ALA A 81 -13.80 18.37 10.34
C ALA A 81 -12.43 18.94 10.72
N ASN A 82 -12.20 20.24 10.52
CA ASN A 82 -10.98 20.92 10.92
C ASN A 82 -10.81 20.91 12.45
N ARG A 83 -11.90 21.06 13.21
CA ARG A 83 -11.89 20.96 14.69
C ARG A 83 -11.51 19.55 15.12
N ILE A 84 -12.11 18.51 14.54
CA ILE A 84 -11.77 17.11 14.83
C ILE A 84 -10.30 16.84 14.48
N VAL A 85 -9.83 17.26 13.30
CA VAL A 85 -8.42 17.10 12.90
C VAL A 85 -7.50 17.86 13.86
N ALA A 86 -7.89 19.07 14.28
CA ALA A 86 -7.13 19.86 15.25
C ALA A 86 -7.11 19.19 16.64
N GLU A 87 -8.22 18.63 17.10
CA GLU A 87 -8.32 17.87 18.36
C GLU A 87 -7.42 16.64 18.32
N ILE A 88 -7.51 15.83 17.25
CA ILE A 88 -6.63 14.67 17.03
C ILE A 88 -5.15 15.08 16.99
N ARG A 89 -4.83 16.19 16.33
CA ARG A 89 -3.45 16.72 16.28
C ARG A 89 -2.99 17.32 17.60
N SER A 90 -3.91 17.82 18.42
CA SER A 90 -3.56 18.55 19.64
C SER A 90 -3.02 17.67 20.73
N GLN A 91 -3.26 16.33 20.69
CA GLN A 91 -2.82 15.30 21.67
C GLN A 91 -2.41 15.87 23.04
N ASN A 92 -3.28 16.70 23.62
CA ASN A 92 -3.23 17.08 25.02
C ASN A 92 -4.26 16.16 25.65
N ASP A 93 -3.91 14.90 25.79
CA ASP A 93 -4.69 14.03 26.66
C ASP A 93 -4.50 14.58 28.09
N PRO A 94 -5.54 15.04 28.80
CA PRO A 94 -5.39 15.52 30.17
C PRO A 94 -4.93 14.41 31.14
N TYR A 95 -4.85 13.15 30.67
CA TYR A 95 -4.20 12.04 31.37
C TYR A 95 -2.74 11.78 30.96
N ASP A 96 -2.23 12.49 29.95
CA ASP A 96 -0.80 12.55 29.57
C ASP A 96 -0.13 13.77 30.25
N GLU A 97 -0.65 14.13 31.42
CA GLU A 97 -0.01 15.03 32.36
C GLU A 97 1.29 14.35 32.83
N HIS A 98 2.39 14.61 32.13
CA HIS A 98 3.77 14.48 32.60
C HIS A 98 4.01 13.42 33.70
N LEU A 99 3.57 12.18 33.46
CA LEU A 99 4.28 11.06 34.03
C LEU A 99 5.54 10.97 33.19
N GLU A 100 6.51 11.85 33.47
CA GLU A 100 7.89 11.47 33.22
C GLU A 100 8.01 10.06 33.78
N PRO A 101 8.24 9.04 32.93
CA PRO A 101 8.47 7.72 33.46
C PRO A 101 9.66 7.94 34.37
N THR A 102 9.44 7.77 35.68
CA THR A 102 10.55 7.68 36.60
C THR A 102 11.32 6.49 36.11
N ILE A 103 12.35 6.74 35.31
CA ILE A 103 13.24 5.73 34.78
C ILE A 103 13.83 5.14 36.03
N ASN A 104 13.26 4.03 36.49
CA ASN A 104 13.83 3.27 37.56
C ASN A 104 14.94 2.47 36.90
N PRO A 105 16.22 2.84 37.06
CA PRO A 105 17.32 2.14 36.41
C PRO A 105 17.41 0.66 36.84
N ASN A 106 16.66 0.25 37.88
CA ASN A 106 16.58 -1.13 38.34
C ASN A 106 15.43 -1.94 37.71
N LYS A 107 14.54 -1.33 36.92
CA LYS A 107 13.42 -2.06 36.29
C LYS A 107 13.77 -2.38 34.83
N THR A 108 13.99 -3.65 34.56
CA THR A 108 14.16 -4.16 33.19
C THR A 108 12.79 -4.21 32.49
N TYR A 109 12.71 -3.69 31.27
CA TYR A 109 11.51 -3.74 30.45
C TYR A 109 11.08 -5.18 30.15
N THR A 110 9.77 -5.45 30.10
CA THR A 110 9.21 -6.76 29.74
C THR A 110 7.96 -6.57 28.88
N LEU A 111 7.80 -7.36 27.81
CA LEU A 111 6.60 -7.35 26.96
C LEU A 111 5.33 -7.91 27.65
N GLY A 112 5.49 -8.48 28.84
CA GLY A 112 4.44 -9.04 29.68
C GLY A 112 4.94 -10.18 30.55
N PRO A 113 4.06 -10.84 31.31
CA PRO A 113 4.43 -11.99 32.13
C PRO A 113 5.06 -13.11 31.28
N LYS A 114 6.10 -13.76 31.81
CA LYS A 114 6.76 -14.87 31.12
C LYS A 114 5.81 -16.05 30.97
N ILE A 115 5.75 -16.59 29.76
CA ILE A 115 4.99 -17.81 29.42
C ILE A 115 6.01 -18.85 28.99
N ASN A 116 5.96 -20.06 29.56
CA ASN A 116 6.92 -21.15 29.31
C ASN A 116 6.26 -22.43 28.75
N ASN A 117 4.94 -22.42 28.57
CA ASN A 117 4.14 -23.58 28.18
C ASN A 117 3.17 -23.24 27.04
N TRP A 118 3.53 -22.29 26.17
CA TRP A 118 2.65 -21.77 25.12
C TRP A 118 2.24 -22.86 24.14
N ASP A 119 3.19 -23.67 23.65
CA ASP A 119 2.89 -24.74 22.68
C ASP A 119 1.93 -25.80 23.26
N ILE A 120 2.10 -26.15 24.54
CA ILE A 120 1.22 -27.08 25.26
C ILE A 120 -0.19 -26.49 25.41
N SER A 121 -0.27 -25.22 25.79
CA SER A 121 -1.53 -24.51 25.97
C SER A 121 -2.29 -24.37 24.65
N ARG A 122 -1.58 -24.01 23.58
CA ARG A 122 -2.12 -23.86 22.22
C ARG A 122 -2.57 -25.21 21.65
N LYS A 123 -1.82 -26.30 21.86
CA LYS A 123 -2.24 -27.67 21.51
C LYS A 123 -3.51 -28.10 22.26
N SER A 124 -3.61 -27.77 23.54
CA SER A 124 -4.80 -28.06 24.35
C SER A 124 -6.01 -27.28 23.85
N TRP A 125 -5.82 -26.01 23.46
CA TRP A 125 -6.86 -25.18 22.88
C TRP A 125 -7.40 -25.74 21.55
N PHE A 126 -6.54 -26.24 20.65
CA PHE A 126 -7.00 -26.88 19.40
C PHE A 126 -7.88 -28.11 19.64
N THR A 127 -7.59 -28.88 20.69
CA THR A 127 -8.40 -30.04 21.07
C THR A 127 -9.81 -29.62 21.51
N GLN A 128 -9.94 -28.43 22.10
CA GLN A 128 -11.22 -27.88 22.57
C GLN A 128 -11.94 -27.05 21.49
N ASN A 129 -11.24 -26.60 20.45
CA ASN A 129 -11.76 -25.67 19.44
C ASN A 129 -11.50 -26.19 18.01
N PRO A 130 -12.06 -27.36 17.61
CA PRO A 130 -11.79 -27.98 16.30
C PRO A 130 -12.26 -27.14 15.10
N ASN A 131 -13.18 -26.19 15.31
CA ASN A 131 -13.70 -25.29 14.27
C ASN A 131 -12.71 -24.19 13.86
N PHE A 132 -11.61 -24.04 14.60
CA PHE A 132 -10.57 -23.04 14.34
C PHE A 132 -9.21 -23.72 14.09
N PRO A 133 -9.07 -24.53 13.01
CA PRO A 133 -7.83 -25.22 12.73
C PRO A 133 -6.77 -24.24 12.23
N ASN A 134 -5.50 -24.46 12.58
CA ASN A 134 -4.37 -23.68 12.08
C ASN A 134 -4.00 -23.97 10.62
N TYR A 135 -4.60 -25.00 10.02
CA TYR A 135 -4.52 -25.29 8.60
C TYR A 135 -5.90 -25.49 8.01
N VAL A 136 -6.18 -24.87 6.86
CA VAL A 136 -7.42 -25.02 6.11
C VAL A 136 -7.06 -25.47 4.70
N ASN A 137 -7.58 -26.63 4.25
CA ASN A 137 -7.28 -27.22 2.95
C ASN A 137 -5.77 -27.34 2.66
N GLY A 138 -4.97 -27.69 3.67
CA GLY A 138 -3.52 -27.82 3.56
C GLY A 138 -2.74 -26.49 3.57
N LYS A 139 -3.41 -25.34 3.63
CA LYS A 139 -2.79 -24.02 3.75
C LYS A 139 -2.76 -23.57 5.21
N ALA A 140 -1.62 -23.08 5.68
CA ALA A 140 -1.48 -22.53 7.02
C ALA A 140 -2.31 -21.23 7.14
N ARG A 141 -2.92 -21.00 8.31
CA ARG A 141 -3.56 -19.71 8.61
C ARG A 141 -2.50 -18.65 8.84
N ILE A 142 -2.55 -17.59 8.02
CA ILE A 142 -1.66 -16.44 8.09
C ILE A 142 -2.50 -15.21 8.49
N LEU A 143 -1.99 -14.44 9.44
CA LEU A 143 -2.53 -13.13 9.79
C LEU A 143 -1.52 -12.06 9.35
N LEU A 144 -1.86 -11.28 8.32
CA LEU A 144 -1.05 -10.14 7.92
C LEU A 144 -1.29 -8.97 8.88
N VAL A 145 -0.22 -8.41 9.43
CA VAL A 145 -0.27 -7.35 10.42
C VAL A 145 0.49 -6.15 9.88
N THR A 146 -0.16 -5.00 9.87
CA THR A 146 0.44 -3.73 9.49
C THR A 146 -0.10 -2.63 10.40
N GLY A 147 0.43 -1.42 10.29
CA GLY A 147 -0.07 -0.29 11.06
C GLY A 147 0.59 1.02 10.71
N SER A 148 0.03 2.08 11.27
CA SER A 148 0.56 3.44 11.20
C SER A 148 0.28 4.16 12.53
N PRO A 149 0.92 5.31 12.79
CA PRO A 149 0.57 6.13 13.94
C PRO A 149 -0.94 6.48 14.00
N PRO A 150 -1.50 6.69 15.21
CA PRO A 150 -2.90 7.13 15.39
C PRO A 150 -3.15 8.54 14.88
N SER A 151 -2.14 9.41 14.96
CA SER A 151 -2.23 10.80 14.56
C SER A 151 -2.13 10.94 13.03
N PRO A 152 -2.74 12.00 12.44
CA PRO A 152 -2.51 12.36 11.06
C PRO A 152 -1.03 12.51 10.77
N CYS A 153 -0.63 12.19 9.55
CA CYS A 153 0.75 12.36 9.12
C CYS A 153 1.21 13.82 9.20
N ASP A 154 2.48 14.03 9.53
CA ASP A 154 3.13 15.35 9.51
C ASP A 154 2.97 15.98 8.12
N ASN A 155 3.19 15.15 7.08
CA ASN A 155 2.90 15.49 5.71
C ASN A 155 1.51 14.96 5.32
N PRO A 156 0.51 15.82 5.02
CA PRO A 156 -0.86 15.38 4.76
C PRO A 156 -1.01 14.42 3.57
N ILE A 157 -0.08 14.46 2.60
CA ILE A 157 -0.10 13.49 1.49
C ILE A 157 0.25 12.06 1.96
N GLY A 158 0.93 11.94 3.11
CA GLY A 158 1.30 10.67 3.71
C GLY A 158 0.07 9.79 3.99
N ASP A 159 -1.00 10.36 4.53
CA ASP A 159 -2.26 9.66 4.79
C ASP A 159 -2.86 9.06 3.51
N HIS A 160 -2.74 9.75 2.38
CA HIS A 160 -3.18 9.23 1.08
C HIS A 160 -2.37 7.99 0.65
N TYR A 161 -1.06 7.98 0.89
CA TYR A 161 -0.21 6.83 0.56
C TYR A 161 -0.36 5.68 1.56
N LEU A 162 -0.67 5.96 2.83
CA LEU A 162 -1.10 4.93 3.79
C LEU A 162 -2.40 4.26 3.31
N LEU A 163 -3.38 5.04 2.87
CA LEU A 163 -4.64 4.53 2.31
C LEU A 163 -4.40 3.65 1.07
N LYS A 164 -3.54 4.08 0.15
CA LYS A 164 -3.17 3.29 -1.03
C LYS A 164 -2.45 2.00 -0.64
N SER A 165 -1.57 2.06 0.35
CA SER A 165 -0.85 0.89 0.86
C SER A 165 -1.79 -0.14 1.49
N ILE A 166 -2.76 0.29 2.32
CA ILE A 166 -3.72 -0.65 2.88
C ILE A 166 -4.67 -1.21 1.82
N LYS A 167 -5.11 -0.42 0.81
CA LYS A 167 -5.86 -0.98 -0.33
C LYS A 167 -5.06 -2.08 -1.03
N ASN A 168 -3.78 -1.84 -1.32
CA ASN A 168 -2.90 -2.83 -1.95
C ASN A 168 -2.84 -4.14 -1.14
N LYS A 169 -2.66 -4.04 0.19
CA LYS A 169 -2.65 -5.20 1.09
C LYS A 169 -4.01 -5.89 1.16
N ILE A 170 -5.11 -5.14 1.19
CA ILE A 170 -6.49 -5.70 1.15
C ILE A 170 -6.69 -6.51 -0.13
N ASP A 171 -6.26 -6.00 -1.28
CA ASP A 171 -6.43 -6.69 -2.56
C ASP A 171 -5.65 -8.01 -2.59
N TYR A 172 -4.38 -8.00 -2.18
CA TYR A 172 -3.57 -9.22 -2.07
C TYR A 172 -4.19 -10.21 -1.07
N CYS A 173 -4.50 -9.77 0.15
CA CYS A 173 -5.05 -10.64 1.19
C CYS A 173 -6.39 -11.27 0.77
N ARG A 174 -7.23 -10.52 0.05
CA ARG A 174 -8.50 -11.03 -0.49
C ARG A 174 -8.28 -12.11 -1.54
N ILE A 175 -7.30 -11.95 -2.44
CA ILE A 175 -6.97 -12.94 -3.48
C ILE A 175 -6.43 -14.23 -2.84
N HIS A 176 -5.61 -14.10 -1.79
CA HIS A 176 -4.90 -15.24 -1.17
C HIS A 176 -5.60 -15.83 0.06
N GLY A 177 -6.75 -15.29 0.48
CA GLY A 177 -7.50 -15.78 1.64
C GLY A 177 -6.77 -15.55 2.97
N ILE A 178 -6.09 -14.41 3.10
CA ILE A 178 -5.32 -14.02 4.28
C ILE A 178 -6.12 -12.99 5.09
N GLU A 179 -6.14 -13.15 6.41
CA GLU A 179 -6.77 -12.16 7.31
C GLU A 179 -5.80 -10.99 7.56
N ILE A 180 -6.33 -9.79 7.79
CA ILE A 180 -5.53 -8.58 7.99
C ILE A 180 -5.90 -7.85 9.28
N VAL A 181 -4.89 -7.43 10.03
CA VAL A 181 -5.02 -6.50 11.16
C VAL A 181 -4.26 -5.21 10.81
N TYR A 182 -4.97 -4.10 10.91
CA TYR A 182 -4.39 -2.76 10.80
C TYR A 182 -4.41 -2.08 12.16
N ASN A 183 -3.23 -1.92 12.77
CA ASN A 183 -3.12 -1.26 14.06
C ASN A 183 -2.95 0.26 13.92
N LEU A 184 -3.73 1.00 14.70
CA LEU A 184 -3.62 2.45 14.89
C LEU A 184 -3.33 2.83 16.35
N ALA A 185 -3.19 1.86 17.26
CA ALA A 185 -3.02 2.12 18.69
C ALA A 185 -1.57 1.97 19.14
N HIS A 186 -1.14 2.82 20.07
CA HIS A 186 0.07 2.58 20.87
C HIS A 186 -0.29 1.67 22.04
N LEU A 187 0.13 0.40 21.97
CA LEU A 187 -0.12 -0.58 23.04
C LEU A 187 0.86 -0.47 24.21
N ASP A 188 1.97 0.24 24.00
CA ASP A 188 3.06 0.40 24.94
C ASP A 188 3.68 1.79 24.75
N THR A 189 3.91 2.51 25.83
CA THR A 189 4.44 3.89 25.80
C THR A 189 5.97 3.94 25.74
N GLU A 190 6.65 2.85 26.10
CA GLU A 190 8.11 2.69 26.05
C GLU A 190 8.56 2.23 24.65
N LEU A 191 7.83 1.29 24.03
CA LEU A 191 8.09 0.78 22.67
C LEU A 191 7.33 1.56 21.59
N SER A 192 7.82 2.77 21.29
CA SER A 192 7.30 3.64 20.23
C SER A 192 7.95 3.41 18.85
N GLY A 193 7.36 4.01 17.79
CA GLY A 193 7.93 4.00 16.45
C GLY A 193 8.03 2.60 15.85
N TYR A 194 9.17 2.26 15.25
CA TYR A 194 9.41 0.95 14.64
C TYR A 194 9.36 -0.21 15.65
N TRP A 195 9.57 0.06 16.94
CA TRP A 195 9.50 -0.94 18.00
C TRP A 195 8.07 -1.37 18.38
N SER A 196 7.06 -0.57 18.03
CA SER A 196 5.65 -0.81 18.39
C SER A 196 5.08 -2.13 17.84
N LYS A 197 5.74 -2.72 16.84
CA LYS A 197 5.37 -4.02 16.26
C LYS A 197 5.55 -5.17 17.26
N LEU A 198 6.56 -5.14 18.15
CA LEU A 198 6.83 -6.23 19.10
C LEU A 198 5.64 -6.49 20.07
N PRO A 199 5.15 -5.49 20.83
CA PRO A 199 4.04 -5.72 21.76
C PRO A 199 2.74 -6.09 21.03
N LEU A 200 2.52 -5.56 19.83
CA LEU A 200 1.39 -5.92 18.98
C LEU A 200 1.45 -7.38 18.50
N ILE A 201 2.59 -7.83 17.97
CA ILE A 201 2.79 -9.20 17.53
C ILE A 201 2.58 -10.16 18.69
N ARG A 202 3.19 -9.89 19.86
CA ARG A 202 2.97 -10.71 21.07
C ARG A 202 1.48 -10.78 21.43
N ARG A 203 0.77 -9.64 21.42
CA ARG A 203 -0.66 -9.60 21.74
C ARG A 203 -1.47 -10.44 20.76
N LEU A 204 -1.21 -10.32 19.45
CA LEU A 204 -1.93 -11.07 18.43
C LEU A 204 -1.64 -12.57 18.50
N MET A 205 -0.39 -12.98 18.76
CA MET A 205 -0.06 -14.40 18.99
C MET A 205 -0.89 -15.01 20.12
N LEU A 206 -1.05 -14.27 21.23
CA LEU A 206 -1.79 -14.74 22.41
C LEU A 206 -3.31 -14.68 22.26
N SER A 207 -3.83 -13.82 21.36
CA SER A 207 -5.27 -13.66 21.11
C SER A 207 -5.78 -14.55 19.96
N HIS A 208 -4.92 -14.90 19.00
CA HIS A 208 -5.25 -15.69 17.82
C HIS A 208 -4.49 -17.02 17.81
N LEU A 209 -4.95 -17.95 18.65
CA LEU A 209 -4.31 -19.25 18.85
C LEU A 209 -4.35 -20.12 17.58
N GLU A 210 -5.37 -19.90 16.75
CA GLU A 210 -5.60 -20.54 15.46
C GLU A 210 -4.64 -20.08 14.37
N VAL A 211 -3.98 -18.93 14.53
CA VAL A 211 -3.02 -18.44 13.53
C VAL A 211 -1.73 -19.24 13.65
N GLU A 212 -1.23 -19.74 12.52
CA GLU A 212 0.06 -20.43 12.46
C GLU A 212 1.19 -19.44 12.26
N TRP A 213 0.98 -18.42 11.40
CA TRP A 213 1.97 -17.41 11.07
C TRP A 213 1.41 -16.00 11.22
N ILE A 214 2.10 -15.18 12.02
CA ILE A 214 1.95 -13.73 11.97
C ILE A 214 2.89 -13.21 10.88
N TRP A 215 2.36 -12.50 9.90
CA TRP A 215 3.15 -11.85 8.87
C TRP A 215 3.13 -10.35 9.08
N TRP A 216 4.21 -9.81 9.66
CA TRP A 216 4.37 -8.36 9.76
C TRP A 216 4.75 -7.77 8.41
N MET A 217 4.10 -6.68 8.02
CA MET A 217 4.46 -5.91 6.82
C MET A 217 4.32 -4.40 7.08
N ASP A 218 5.40 -3.65 6.87
CA ASP A 218 5.43 -2.20 7.06
C ASP A 218 4.42 -1.48 6.16
N SER A 219 3.97 -0.30 6.58
CA SER A 219 2.99 0.49 5.84
C SER A 219 3.56 1.09 4.55
N ASP A 220 4.87 1.20 4.40
CA ASP A 220 5.56 1.61 3.18
C ASP A 220 6.08 0.43 2.34
N ALA A 221 5.72 -0.81 2.70
CA ALA A 221 5.89 -1.98 1.84
C ALA A 221 4.63 -2.27 1.03
N LEU A 222 4.77 -2.49 -0.28
CA LEU A 222 3.66 -2.81 -1.19
C LEU A 222 3.86 -4.18 -1.84
N PHE A 223 2.79 -4.95 -1.96
CA PHE A 223 2.74 -6.07 -2.88
C PHE A 223 2.85 -5.56 -4.31
N THR A 224 3.77 -6.12 -5.07
CA THR A 224 3.98 -5.82 -6.49
C THR A 224 3.84 -7.06 -7.37
N ASP A 225 3.80 -8.25 -6.78
CA ASP A 225 3.30 -9.48 -7.38
C ASP A 225 2.01 -9.94 -6.68
N MET A 226 0.87 -9.81 -7.34
CA MET A 226 -0.43 -10.19 -6.79
C MET A 226 -0.73 -11.68 -6.92
N PHE A 227 0.06 -12.42 -7.70
CA PHE A 227 -0.17 -13.85 -7.98
C PHE A 227 0.87 -14.77 -7.32
N PHE A 228 1.99 -14.24 -6.88
CA PHE A 228 2.96 -15.00 -6.08
C PHE A 228 2.35 -15.42 -4.74
N GLU A 229 2.51 -16.69 -4.38
CA GLU A 229 2.13 -17.22 -3.06
C GLU A 229 3.40 -17.65 -2.31
N ILE A 230 3.48 -17.28 -1.02
CA ILE A 230 4.62 -17.66 -0.17
C ILE A 230 4.68 -19.20 -0.09
N PRO A 231 5.84 -19.83 -0.37
CA PRO A 231 5.97 -21.29 -0.36
C PRO A 231 6.06 -21.82 1.08
N ILE A 232 5.00 -21.71 1.87
CA ILE A 232 4.95 -22.10 3.29
C ILE A 232 5.54 -23.51 3.57
N PRO A 233 5.32 -24.55 2.74
CA PRO A 233 5.95 -25.86 2.95
C PRO A 233 7.48 -25.82 3.03
N LYS A 234 8.14 -24.86 2.36
CA LYS A 234 9.60 -24.63 2.42
C LYS A 234 10.08 -24.29 3.84
N TYR A 235 9.20 -23.73 4.68
CA TYR A 235 9.54 -23.21 6.00
C TYR A 235 9.06 -24.09 7.15
N ALA A 236 8.72 -25.35 6.88
CA ALA A 236 8.14 -26.27 7.87
C ALA A 236 8.96 -26.37 9.17
N ASP A 237 10.30 -26.38 9.07
CA ASP A 237 11.21 -26.56 10.21
C ASP A 237 11.65 -25.24 10.89
N TYR A 238 11.18 -24.10 10.38
CA TYR A 238 11.58 -22.76 10.82
C TYR A 238 10.43 -22.03 11.53
N ASN A 239 10.79 -21.04 12.34
CA ASN A 239 9.84 -20.22 13.11
C ASN A 239 9.91 -18.73 12.74
N LEU A 240 11.02 -18.26 12.17
CA LEU A 240 11.13 -16.93 11.58
C LEU A 240 11.57 -17.05 10.12
N VAL A 241 10.85 -16.41 9.21
CA VAL A 241 11.24 -16.26 7.81
C VAL A 241 11.39 -14.79 7.51
N ILE A 242 12.59 -14.38 7.12
CA ILE A 242 12.93 -12.97 6.94
C ILE A 242 13.84 -12.80 5.74
N HIS A 243 13.63 -11.75 4.94
CA HIS A 243 14.50 -11.51 3.80
C HIS A 243 15.90 -11.11 4.27
N GLY A 244 16.94 -11.76 3.76
CA GLY A 244 18.32 -11.44 4.15
C GLY A 244 19.38 -12.29 3.46
N TYR A 245 20.63 -11.90 3.62
CA TYR A 245 21.79 -12.53 2.99
C TYR A 245 22.73 -13.08 4.06
N PRO A 246 22.98 -14.41 4.12
CA PRO A 246 23.87 -15.01 5.12
C PRO A 246 25.28 -14.39 5.14
N ASP A 247 25.82 -14.07 3.96
CA ASP A 247 27.14 -13.45 3.82
C ASP A 247 27.18 -12.04 4.44
N LEU A 248 26.16 -11.22 4.19
CA LEU A 248 26.05 -9.89 4.81
C LEU A 248 25.88 -10.00 6.34
N LEU A 249 25.16 -11.01 6.82
CA LEU A 249 24.90 -11.20 8.24
C LEU A 249 26.14 -11.67 9.00
N PHE A 250 26.76 -12.76 8.57
CA PHE A 250 27.81 -13.41 9.35
C PHE A 250 29.23 -12.95 9.01
N ASN A 251 29.51 -12.67 7.73
CA ASN A 251 30.86 -12.27 7.30
C ASN A 251 31.05 -10.76 7.39
N HIS A 252 30.05 -9.99 6.94
CA HIS A 252 30.15 -8.53 6.92
C HIS A 252 29.55 -7.84 8.14
N LYS A 253 28.70 -8.54 8.92
CA LYS A 253 27.95 -7.96 10.05
C LYS A 253 27.25 -6.65 9.69
N SER A 254 26.65 -6.62 8.50
CA SER A 254 26.02 -5.41 7.96
C SER A 254 24.67 -5.15 8.63
N TRP A 255 24.38 -3.89 8.94
CA TRP A 255 23.07 -3.49 9.50
C TRP A 255 21.90 -3.63 8.53
N ILE A 256 22.18 -3.86 7.24
CA ILE A 256 21.19 -4.17 6.19
C ILE A 256 21.24 -5.64 5.75
N ALA A 257 21.81 -6.51 6.58
CA ALA A 257 21.94 -7.93 6.26
C ALA A 257 20.59 -8.66 6.14
N LEU A 258 19.56 -8.17 6.82
CA LEU A 258 18.17 -8.61 6.73
C LEU A 258 17.23 -7.40 6.84
N ASN A 259 15.93 -7.59 6.58
CA ASN A 259 14.93 -6.52 6.70
C ASN A 259 13.73 -6.93 7.56
N THR A 260 13.44 -6.16 8.61
CA THR A 260 12.33 -6.42 9.55
C THR A 260 11.03 -5.70 9.16
N GLY A 261 10.94 -5.21 7.93
CA GLY A 261 9.72 -4.61 7.39
C GLY A 261 8.79 -5.57 6.66
N SER A 262 9.22 -6.81 6.44
CA SER A 262 8.37 -7.89 5.95
C SER A 262 8.94 -9.24 6.38
N PHE A 263 8.27 -9.92 7.33
CA PHE A 263 8.72 -11.20 7.86
C PHE A 263 7.55 -12.04 8.39
N LEU A 264 7.72 -13.37 8.40
CA LEU A 264 6.77 -14.30 8.99
C LEU A 264 7.32 -14.84 10.31
N LEU A 265 6.50 -14.81 11.36
CA LEU A 265 6.82 -15.35 12.69
C LEU A 265 5.75 -16.38 13.09
N ARG A 266 6.19 -17.61 13.38
CA ARG A 266 5.29 -18.72 13.75
C ARG A 266 4.72 -18.50 15.14
N ASN A 267 3.45 -18.80 15.36
CA ASN A 267 2.83 -18.71 16.68
C ASN A 267 3.27 -19.88 17.59
N CYS A 268 4.44 -19.78 18.21
CA CYS A 268 5.01 -20.83 19.05
C CYS A 268 5.78 -20.26 20.24
N GLN A 269 6.14 -21.12 21.20
CA GLN A 269 6.91 -20.73 22.39
C GLN A 269 8.23 -20.05 22.02
N TRP A 270 8.96 -20.62 21.05
CA TRP A 270 10.22 -20.04 20.56
C TRP A 270 10.07 -18.59 20.11
N SER A 271 8.96 -18.25 19.45
CA SER A 271 8.72 -16.89 18.98
C SER A 271 8.41 -15.92 20.12
N LEU A 272 7.73 -16.37 21.18
CA LEU A 272 7.55 -15.55 22.39
C LEU A 272 8.90 -15.27 23.05
N ASP A 273 9.77 -16.28 23.11
CA ASP A 273 11.11 -16.15 23.67
C ASP A 273 11.99 -15.22 22.82
N LEU A 274 11.87 -15.27 21.48
CA LEU A 274 12.55 -14.34 20.58
C LEU A 274 12.10 -12.90 20.82
N LEU A 275 10.79 -12.65 20.96
CA LEU A 275 10.28 -11.30 21.23
C LEU A 275 10.83 -10.74 22.55
N ASP A 276 10.89 -11.56 23.60
CA ASP A 276 11.50 -11.19 24.88
C ASP A 276 13.00 -10.84 24.73
N ALA A 277 13.74 -11.57 23.90
CA ALA A 277 15.16 -11.33 23.63
C ALA A 277 15.43 -10.13 22.71
N TRP A 278 14.45 -9.76 21.88
CA TRP A 278 14.56 -8.68 20.91
C TRP A 278 14.21 -7.31 21.50
N ALA A 279 13.21 -7.26 22.39
CA ALA A 279 12.72 -6.04 23.04
C ALA A 279 13.72 -5.18 23.85
N PRO A 280 14.80 -5.71 24.49
CA PRO A 280 15.57 -4.96 25.47
C PRO A 280 16.24 -3.67 24.97
N MET A 281 16.52 -3.55 23.67
CA MET A 281 17.10 -2.34 23.06
C MET A 281 16.04 -1.31 22.63
N GLY A 282 14.76 -1.62 22.82
CA GLY A 282 13.64 -0.82 22.31
C GLY A 282 13.08 0.29 23.20
N PRO A 283 13.16 0.26 24.55
CA PRO A 283 12.56 1.31 25.39
C PRO A 283 13.12 2.70 25.09
N LYS A 284 12.26 3.65 24.70
CA LYS A 284 12.65 5.02 24.30
C LYS A 284 13.44 5.76 25.39
N GLY A 285 14.27 6.71 24.97
CA GLY A 285 15.13 7.49 25.87
C GLY A 285 16.51 6.85 26.05
N PRO A 286 17.15 6.99 27.24
CA PRO A 286 18.55 6.60 27.43
C PRO A 286 18.88 5.15 27.05
N VAL A 287 17.96 4.22 27.27
CA VAL A 287 18.15 2.80 26.93
C VAL A 287 18.35 2.62 25.43
N ARG A 288 17.43 3.14 24.62
CA ARG A 288 17.50 3.05 23.15
C ARG A 288 18.65 3.87 22.56
N ASP A 289 18.99 5.01 23.18
CA ASP A 289 20.12 5.85 22.74
C ASP A 289 21.46 5.15 22.96
N GLU A 290 21.69 4.60 24.15
CA GLU A 290 22.92 3.84 24.45
C GLU A 290 23.00 2.54 23.63
N ALA A 291 21.88 1.84 23.47
CA ALA A 291 21.82 0.68 22.58
C ALA A 291 22.15 1.08 21.12
N GLY A 292 21.73 2.25 20.66
CA GLY A 292 22.08 2.78 19.33
C GLY A 292 23.60 2.90 19.14
N LYS A 293 24.31 3.40 20.15
CA LYS A 293 25.79 3.49 20.13
C LYS A 293 26.43 2.11 20.05
N ILE A 294 25.92 1.13 20.83
CA ILE A 294 26.39 -0.25 20.79
C ILE A 294 26.20 -0.84 19.38
N LEU A 295 25.02 -0.65 18.78
CA LEU A 295 24.71 -1.16 17.45
C LEU A 295 25.59 -0.51 16.37
N THR A 296 25.80 0.81 16.42
CA THR A 296 26.67 1.50 15.45
C THR A 296 28.13 1.06 15.58
N HIS A 297 28.60 0.75 16.79
CA HIS A 297 29.95 0.23 16.99
C HIS A 297 30.12 -1.20 16.45
N ASN A 298 29.08 -2.03 16.53
CA ASN A 298 29.17 -3.46 16.22
C ASN A 298 28.68 -3.85 14.81
N LEU A 299 27.91 -2.98 14.14
CA LEU A 299 27.32 -3.28 12.84
C LEU A 299 27.90 -2.41 11.74
N LYS A 300 28.40 -3.06 10.69
CA LYS A 300 29.05 -2.40 9.56
C LYS A 300 28.05 -1.56 8.77
N GLY A 301 28.41 -0.28 8.59
CA GLY A 301 27.68 0.66 7.74
C GLY A 301 26.44 1.28 8.39
N ARG A 302 26.17 1.01 9.67
CA ARG A 302 25.07 1.64 10.41
C ARG A 302 25.41 3.10 10.71
N PRO A 303 24.58 4.09 10.35
CA PRO A 303 24.77 5.47 10.77
C PRO A 303 24.55 5.66 12.28
N GLU A 304 24.88 6.84 12.80
CA GLU A 304 24.62 7.19 14.21
C GLU A 304 23.18 7.67 14.40
N PHE A 305 22.39 6.87 15.11
CA PHE A 305 21.03 7.18 15.56
C PHE A 305 20.59 6.17 16.64
N GLU A 306 19.42 6.42 17.26
CA GLU A 306 18.80 5.54 18.27
C GLU A 306 18.70 4.08 17.78
N ALA A 307 18.68 3.10 18.69
CA ALA A 307 18.49 1.70 18.31
C ALA A 307 17.18 1.47 17.53
N ASP A 308 17.28 0.67 16.46
CA ASP A 308 16.16 0.20 15.65
C ASP A 308 15.99 -1.32 15.76
N ASP A 309 14.77 -1.80 15.50
CA ASP A 309 14.41 -3.21 15.62
C ASP A 309 15.23 -4.09 14.66
N GLN A 310 15.50 -3.62 13.43
CA GLN A 310 16.29 -4.36 12.44
C GLN A 310 17.72 -4.63 12.93
N SER A 311 18.42 -3.58 13.34
CA SER A 311 19.79 -3.64 13.84
C SER A 311 19.87 -4.47 15.11
N ALA A 312 18.91 -4.33 16.03
CA ALA A 312 18.87 -5.13 17.25
C ALA A 312 18.71 -6.63 16.96
N LEU A 313 17.86 -7.00 15.99
CA LEU A 313 17.69 -8.40 15.58
C LEU A 313 18.96 -8.98 14.94
N ILE A 314 19.61 -8.19 14.07
CA ILE A 314 20.90 -8.55 13.46
C ILE A 314 21.95 -8.79 14.54
N TYR A 315 22.07 -7.86 15.49
CA TYR A 315 23.02 -7.97 16.59
C TYR A 315 22.74 -9.20 17.47
N LEU A 316 21.47 -9.50 17.75
CA LEU A 316 21.06 -10.71 18.48
C LEU A 316 21.49 -11.98 17.73
N PHE A 317 21.21 -12.10 16.44
CA PHE A 317 21.57 -13.28 15.64
C PHE A 317 23.07 -13.47 15.45
N ILE A 318 23.84 -12.38 15.38
CA ILE A 318 25.31 -12.47 15.34
C ILE A 318 25.85 -12.92 16.69
N SER A 319 25.33 -12.36 17.79
CA SER A 319 25.87 -12.56 19.14
C SER A 319 25.44 -13.89 19.77
N LYS A 320 24.26 -14.40 19.40
CA LYS A 320 23.64 -15.62 19.94
C LYS A 320 23.26 -16.59 18.82
N LYS A 321 24.13 -16.74 17.83
CA LYS A 321 23.90 -17.56 16.62
C LYS A 321 23.39 -18.96 16.95
N ASP A 322 24.08 -19.67 17.85
CA ASP A 322 23.79 -21.06 18.20
C ASP A 322 22.47 -21.22 18.97
N GLU A 323 21.93 -20.14 19.53
CA GLU A 323 20.66 -20.14 20.28
C GLU A 323 19.44 -19.93 19.37
N TRP A 324 19.59 -19.18 18.26
CA TRP A 324 18.44 -18.71 17.47
C TRP A 324 18.43 -19.17 16.01
N MET A 325 19.59 -19.28 15.36
CA MET A 325 19.64 -19.37 13.90
C MET A 325 19.18 -20.71 13.33
N ASP A 326 19.07 -21.76 14.14
CA ASP A 326 18.52 -23.05 13.73
C ASP A 326 17.04 -22.96 13.32
N LYS A 327 16.31 -21.97 13.86
CA LYS A 327 14.89 -21.71 13.57
C LYS A 327 14.64 -20.47 12.70
N VAL A 328 15.70 -19.83 12.19
CA VAL A 328 15.61 -18.65 11.30
C VAL A 328 15.93 -19.04 9.86
N PHE A 329 15.01 -18.75 8.94
CA PHE A 329 15.24 -18.86 7.51
C PHE A 329 15.52 -17.48 6.92
N LEU A 330 16.73 -17.29 6.37
CA LEU A 330 17.10 -16.10 5.61
C LEU A 330 16.69 -16.30 4.15
N GLU A 331 15.57 -15.70 3.76
CA GLU A 331 15.03 -15.79 2.41
C GLU A 331 15.72 -14.81 1.45
N ASN A 332 16.15 -15.31 0.31
CA ASN A 332 16.78 -14.52 -0.76
C ASN A 332 16.49 -15.07 -2.16
N SER A 333 15.58 -16.05 -2.29
CA SER A 333 15.15 -16.60 -3.58
C SER A 333 14.02 -15.81 -4.24
N TYR A 334 13.35 -14.94 -3.48
CA TYR A 334 12.36 -13.98 -3.96
C TYR A 334 12.34 -12.76 -3.02
N TYR A 335 11.73 -11.66 -3.45
CA TYR A 335 11.68 -10.42 -2.68
C TYR A 335 10.56 -10.43 -1.63
N LEU A 336 10.73 -11.21 -0.55
CA LEU A 336 9.93 -11.02 0.67
C LEU A 336 10.06 -9.57 1.19
N HIS A 337 11.23 -8.97 0.95
CA HIS A 337 11.47 -7.53 0.96
C HIS A 337 12.31 -7.17 -0.28
N GLY A 338 11.83 -6.24 -1.10
CA GLY A 338 12.57 -5.72 -2.26
C GLY A 338 12.88 -4.23 -2.11
N TYR A 339 14.16 -3.87 -2.13
CA TYR A 339 14.59 -2.48 -2.02
C TYR A 339 14.17 -1.65 -3.24
N TRP A 340 13.24 -0.70 -3.02
CA TRP A 340 12.52 0.00 -4.08
C TRP A 340 13.42 0.66 -5.13
N ALA A 341 14.52 1.30 -4.72
CA ALA A 341 15.35 2.08 -5.64
C ALA A 341 16.02 1.23 -6.72
N GLY A 342 16.20 -0.08 -6.50
CA GLY A 342 16.72 -1.02 -7.50
C GLY A 342 15.65 -1.68 -8.38
N LEU A 343 14.37 -1.44 -8.10
CA LEU A 343 13.22 -2.14 -8.69
C LEU A 343 12.32 -1.21 -9.51
N VAL A 344 11.96 -0.04 -8.97
CA VAL A 344 10.88 0.79 -9.52
C VAL A 344 11.13 1.29 -10.93
N ASP A 345 12.39 1.46 -11.33
CA ASP A 345 12.76 1.92 -12.67
C ASP A 345 12.73 0.79 -13.71
N LYS A 346 12.59 -0.48 -13.27
CA LYS A 346 12.54 -1.68 -14.13
C LYS A 346 11.13 -2.16 -14.44
N TYR A 347 10.09 -1.56 -13.86
CA TYR A 347 8.71 -2.05 -14.02
C TYR A 347 8.24 -2.13 -15.48
N GLU A 348 8.56 -1.16 -16.32
CA GLU A 348 8.21 -1.22 -17.74
C GLU A 348 8.93 -2.38 -18.46
N GLU A 349 10.17 -2.68 -18.10
CA GLU A 349 10.90 -3.84 -18.61
C GLU A 349 10.26 -5.15 -18.15
N MET A 350 9.89 -5.24 -16.86
CA MET A 350 9.21 -6.41 -16.29
C MET A 350 7.87 -6.67 -16.98
N ILE A 351 7.07 -5.62 -17.22
CA ILE A 351 5.80 -5.72 -17.97
C ILE A 351 6.03 -6.23 -19.40
N ALA A 352 7.13 -5.82 -20.04
CA ALA A 352 7.41 -6.18 -21.43
C ALA A 352 7.96 -7.61 -21.59
N LYS A 353 8.72 -8.10 -20.60
CA LYS A 353 9.49 -9.36 -20.72
C LYS A 353 8.98 -10.50 -19.84
N HIS A 354 8.23 -10.20 -18.79
CA HIS A 354 7.87 -11.15 -17.74
C HIS A 354 6.37 -11.10 -17.43
N HIS A 355 5.97 -11.85 -16.40
CA HIS A 355 4.60 -11.94 -15.91
C HIS A 355 4.62 -12.07 -14.38
N PRO A 356 3.52 -11.73 -13.67
CA PRO A 356 3.41 -11.96 -12.23
C PRO A 356 3.37 -13.46 -11.89
N GLY A 357 3.60 -13.79 -10.63
CA GLY A 357 3.73 -15.15 -10.09
C GLY A 357 5.18 -15.59 -9.86
N LEU A 358 6.17 -14.73 -10.10
CA LEU A 358 7.60 -15.08 -10.02
C LEU A 358 8.23 -14.65 -8.68
N GLY A 359 7.82 -13.50 -8.15
CA GLY A 359 8.26 -12.96 -6.86
C GLY A 359 9.69 -12.41 -6.77
N ASP A 360 10.54 -12.61 -7.78
CA ASP A 360 11.98 -12.26 -7.80
C ASP A 360 12.32 -11.05 -8.69
N GLU A 361 13.57 -10.89 -9.16
CA GLU A 361 13.96 -9.75 -10.02
C GLU A 361 13.19 -9.62 -11.33
N ARG A 362 12.52 -10.68 -11.77
CA ARG A 362 11.71 -10.68 -13.00
C ARG A 362 10.34 -10.05 -12.74
N TRP A 363 9.83 -10.21 -11.52
CA TRP A 363 8.59 -9.59 -11.04
C TRP A 363 8.59 -9.60 -9.50
N PRO A 364 8.97 -8.49 -8.84
CA PRO A 364 9.24 -8.51 -7.40
C PRO A 364 7.96 -8.75 -6.60
N PHE A 365 8.05 -9.60 -5.59
CA PHE A 365 6.91 -9.87 -4.70
C PHE A 365 6.53 -8.64 -3.87
N VAL A 366 7.49 -8.08 -3.15
CA VAL A 366 7.32 -6.87 -2.34
C VAL A 366 8.27 -5.78 -2.82
N THR A 367 7.74 -4.58 -3.02
CA THR A 367 8.53 -3.36 -3.17
C THR A 367 8.41 -2.53 -1.90
N HIS A 368 9.51 -2.36 -1.18
CA HIS A 368 9.57 -1.70 0.14
C HIS A 368 10.29 -0.35 0.05
N PHE A 369 9.59 0.73 0.40
CA PHE A 369 10.02 2.12 0.30
C PHE A 369 10.85 2.62 1.50
N VAL A 370 11.79 1.78 1.96
CA VAL A 370 12.71 2.10 3.06
C VAL A 370 13.36 3.46 2.84
N GLY A 371 13.32 4.30 3.87
CA GLY A 371 13.89 5.66 3.88
C GLY A 371 12.99 6.74 3.28
N CYS A 372 11.85 6.41 2.66
CA CYS A 372 10.94 7.42 2.10
C CYS A 372 10.09 8.13 3.15
N LYS A 373 9.72 7.43 4.24
CA LYS A 373 8.98 7.97 5.41
C LYS A 373 7.81 8.91 5.01
N PRO A 374 6.86 8.48 4.18
CA PRO A 374 5.85 9.37 3.57
C PRO A 374 4.93 10.05 4.60
N CYS A 375 4.79 9.49 5.80
CA CYS A 375 3.99 10.03 6.89
C CYS A 375 4.77 10.97 7.83
N GLY A 376 6.10 10.88 7.83
CA GLY A 376 6.97 11.67 8.69
C GLY A 376 7.47 12.95 8.02
N SER A 377 8.14 13.78 8.81
CA SER A 377 8.73 15.06 8.39
C SER A 377 10.16 14.95 7.84
N TYR A 378 10.85 13.83 8.03
CA TYR A 378 12.22 13.59 7.55
C TYR A 378 12.31 12.25 6.82
N GLY A 379 13.05 12.20 5.71
CA GLY A 379 13.31 10.99 4.91
C GLY A 379 14.68 11.04 4.24
N ASP A 380 15.25 9.87 3.95
CA ASP A 380 16.60 9.72 3.39
C ASP A 380 16.66 10.01 1.88
N TYR A 381 15.48 10.08 1.24
CA TYR A 381 15.32 10.31 -0.19
C TYR A 381 14.45 11.53 -0.47
N PRO A 382 14.61 12.18 -1.65
CA PRO A 382 13.73 13.27 -2.05
C PRO A 382 12.26 12.82 -2.09
N VAL A 383 11.40 13.53 -1.35
CA VAL A 383 9.97 13.21 -1.21
C VAL A 383 9.29 13.04 -2.58
N GLU A 384 9.57 13.91 -3.55
CA GLU A 384 9.00 13.79 -4.90
C GLU A 384 9.34 12.44 -5.56
N ARG A 385 10.59 11.99 -5.45
CA ARG A 385 11.02 10.70 -6.02
C ARG A 385 10.30 9.55 -5.33
N CYS A 386 10.18 9.61 -4.00
CA CYS A 386 9.46 8.61 -3.22
C CYS A 386 8.00 8.52 -3.64
N LEU A 387 7.25 9.63 -3.60
CA LEU A 387 5.82 9.62 -3.94
C LEU A 387 5.58 9.16 -5.38
N ARG A 388 6.36 9.64 -6.35
CA ARG A 388 6.26 9.17 -7.75
C ARG A 388 6.55 7.68 -7.90
N SER A 389 7.50 7.16 -7.12
CA SER A 389 7.87 5.73 -7.17
C SER A 389 6.85 4.85 -6.46
N MET A 390 6.26 5.32 -5.35
CA MET A 390 5.14 4.68 -4.67
C MET A 390 3.90 4.64 -5.58
N GLU A 391 3.61 5.72 -6.29
CA GLU A 391 2.54 5.78 -7.29
C GLU A 391 2.73 4.71 -8.37
N ARG A 392 3.97 4.57 -8.88
CA ARG A 392 4.33 3.55 -9.86
C ARG A 392 4.15 2.14 -9.32
N ALA A 393 4.65 1.86 -8.12
CA ALA A 393 4.53 0.53 -7.50
C ALA A 393 3.07 0.16 -7.22
N PHE A 394 2.28 1.10 -6.69
CA PHE A 394 0.86 0.89 -6.50
C PHE A 394 0.15 0.59 -7.82
N ASN A 395 0.35 1.40 -8.86
CA ASN A 395 -0.32 1.18 -10.15
C ASN A 395 0.20 -0.09 -10.87
N PHE A 396 1.46 -0.47 -10.66
CA PHE A 396 2.03 -1.73 -11.17
C PHE A 396 1.31 -2.94 -10.57
N ALA A 397 1.01 -2.88 -9.28
CA ALA A 397 0.24 -3.89 -8.56
C ALA A 397 -1.25 -3.83 -8.89
N ASP A 398 -1.87 -2.65 -8.84
CA ASP A 398 -3.30 -2.43 -9.06
C ASP A 398 -3.71 -2.80 -10.50
N ASN A 399 -2.80 -2.68 -11.48
CA ASN A 399 -3.01 -3.20 -12.84
C ASN A 399 -3.31 -4.70 -12.87
N GLN A 400 -2.70 -5.50 -11.99
CA GLN A 400 -2.95 -6.95 -11.92
C GLN A 400 -4.37 -7.23 -11.42
N VAL A 401 -4.85 -6.43 -10.45
CA VAL A 401 -6.21 -6.51 -9.91
C VAL A 401 -7.24 -5.99 -10.93
N LEU A 402 -7.00 -4.81 -11.53
CA LEU A 402 -7.88 -4.17 -12.50
C LEU A 402 -8.06 -5.02 -13.78
N LYS A 403 -7.04 -5.79 -14.16
CA LYS A 403 -7.09 -6.69 -15.33
C LYS A 403 -8.25 -7.69 -15.20
N LEU A 404 -8.53 -8.19 -13.99
CA LEU A 404 -9.66 -9.09 -13.70
C LEU A 404 -11.00 -8.45 -14.13
N TYR A 405 -11.12 -7.14 -13.96
CA TYR A 405 -12.31 -6.35 -14.28
C TYR A 405 -12.29 -5.74 -15.69
N GLY A 406 -11.24 -5.99 -16.49
CA GLY A 406 -11.14 -5.47 -17.87
C GLY A 406 -10.64 -4.03 -17.97
N PHE A 407 -9.90 -3.56 -16.95
CA PHE A 407 -9.28 -2.23 -16.92
C PHE A 407 -7.77 -2.32 -16.69
N SER A 408 -7.08 -1.22 -16.99
CA SER A 408 -5.72 -0.96 -16.54
C SER A 408 -5.53 0.55 -16.38
N HIS A 409 -4.51 0.96 -15.62
CA HIS A 409 -4.02 2.33 -15.65
C HIS A 409 -3.54 2.70 -17.05
N ARG A 410 -3.66 3.99 -17.40
CA ARG A 410 -3.13 4.54 -18.66
C ARG A 410 -1.60 4.52 -18.71
N GLY A 411 -0.96 4.57 -17.55
CA GLY A 411 0.47 4.43 -17.33
C GLY A 411 0.75 4.37 -15.82
N LEU A 412 1.96 3.96 -15.42
CA LEU A 412 2.27 3.71 -14.00
C LEU A 412 2.25 4.98 -13.13
N LEU A 413 2.30 6.17 -13.71
CA LEU A 413 2.15 7.45 -12.98
C LEU A 413 0.74 8.05 -13.07
N SER A 414 -0.20 7.39 -13.77
CA SER A 414 -1.52 7.96 -14.02
C SER A 414 -2.60 7.27 -13.19
N PRO A 415 -3.38 8.02 -12.39
CA PRO A 415 -4.55 7.46 -11.71
C PRO A 415 -5.70 7.18 -12.68
N LYS A 416 -5.61 7.64 -13.94
CA LYS A 416 -6.67 7.44 -14.94
C LYS A 416 -6.61 6.03 -15.50
N LEU A 417 -7.78 5.43 -15.61
CA LEU A 417 -7.94 4.10 -16.19
C LEU A 417 -8.20 4.16 -17.70
N LYS A 418 -7.93 3.04 -18.35
CA LYS A 418 -8.37 2.68 -19.70
C LYS A 418 -9.00 1.31 -19.66
N ARG A 419 -9.98 1.10 -20.53
CA ARG A 419 -10.57 -0.21 -20.76
C ARG A 419 -9.63 -1.03 -21.64
N ILE A 420 -9.43 -2.30 -21.31
CA ILE A 420 -8.54 -3.21 -22.07
C ILE A 420 -9.30 -4.29 -22.84
N ARG A 421 -10.63 -4.39 -22.65
CA ARG A 421 -11.52 -5.29 -23.41
C ARG A 421 -12.92 -4.71 -23.56
N ASN A 422 -13.63 -5.05 -24.63
CA ASN A 422 -15.02 -4.63 -24.83
C ASN A 422 -15.95 -5.27 -23.78
N GLU A 423 -17.08 -4.61 -23.52
CA GLU A 423 -18.13 -5.19 -22.70
C GLU A 423 -18.78 -6.38 -23.40
N THR A 424 -19.22 -7.35 -22.60
CA THR A 424 -19.88 -8.55 -23.08
C THR A 424 -21.09 -8.84 -22.21
N THR A 425 -22.16 -9.31 -22.83
CA THR A 425 -23.34 -9.82 -22.13
C THR A 425 -23.13 -11.25 -21.61
N THR A 426 -21.99 -11.87 -21.93
CA THR A 426 -21.62 -13.24 -21.52
C THR A 426 -20.27 -13.26 -20.79
N PRO A 427 -20.15 -12.61 -19.61
CA PRO A 427 -18.86 -12.44 -18.93
C PRO A 427 -18.23 -13.77 -18.46
N LEU A 428 -19.04 -14.80 -18.21
CA LEU A 428 -18.56 -16.10 -17.73
C LEU A 428 -17.92 -16.99 -18.82
N ASN A 429 -18.11 -16.67 -20.10
CA ASN A 429 -17.56 -17.48 -21.20
C ASN A 429 -16.04 -17.33 -21.38
N PHE A 430 -15.41 -16.43 -20.62
CA PHE A 430 -14.02 -16.06 -20.79
C PHE A 430 -13.22 -16.10 -19.47
N VAL A 431 -13.78 -16.70 -18.41
CA VAL A 431 -13.14 -16.81 -17.08
C VAL A 431 -11.73 -17.39 -17.21
N ASP A 432 -11.59 -18.52 -17.92
CA ASP A 432 -10.31 -19.21 -18.16
C ASP A 432 -9.29 -18.38 -18.97
N ARG A 433 -9.73 -17.36 -19.71
CA ARG A 433 -8.84 -16.47 -20.48
C ARG A 433 -8.41 -15.23 -19.71
N PHE A 434 -8.97 -15.02 -18.53
CA PHE A 434 -8.81 -13.79 -17.76
C PHE A 434 -8.05 -13.98 -16.45
N ASP A 435 -7.55 -15.19 -16.18
CA ASP A 435 -6.88 -15.55 -14.93
C ASP A 435 -7.73 -15.15 -13.70
N ILE A 436 -9.06 -15.33 -13.81
CA ILE A 436 -10.05 -15.05 -12.75
C ILE A 436 -10.32 -16.32 -11.94
#